data_AF-S0FKT4-F1
#
_entry.id   AF-S0FKT4-F1
#
_cell.length_a   1.000
_cell.length_b   1.000
_cell.length_c   1.000
_cell.angle_alpha   90.00
_cell.angle_beta   90.00
_cell.angle_gamma   90.00
#
_symmetry.space_group_name_H-M   'P 1'
#
loop_
_entity.id
_entity.type
_entity.pdbx_description
1 polymer ?
#
loop_
_entity_poly.entity_id
_entity_poly.type
_entity_poly.pdbx_seq_one_letter_code
_entity_poly.pdbx_strand_id
1 'polypeptide(L)' 'MDKFSNNPKPYRMAVKYDEECKQILEEYCKQENVNKMEAARRGIKKLKDDLKK' A
#
# COMPACT_ATOMS: atom_id res chain seq x y z
N MET A 1 -20.59 21.51 -2.33
CA MET A 1 -19.22 21.12 -2.71
C MET A 1 -18.79 20.09 -1.70
N ASP A 2 -19.11 18.81 -1.95
CA ASP A 2 -19.10 17.80 -0.89
C ASP A 2 -18.42 16.54 -1.42
N LYS A 3 -17.13 16.40 -1.14
CA LYS A 3 -16.40 15.15 -1.26
C LYS A 3 -15.88 14.73 0.12
N PHE A 4 -16.80 14.55 1.06
CA PHE A 4 -16.51 13.72 2.23
C PHE A 4 -16.57 12.27 1.78
N SER A 5 -15.43 11.76 1.31
CA SER A 5 -15.24 10.34 1.06
C SER A 5 -15.31 9.61 2.41
N ASN A 6 -16.54 9.27 2.82
CA ASN A 6 -16.86 8.47 3.99
C ASN A 6 -16.50 7.01 3.74
N ASN A 7 -15.21 6.74 3.56
CA ASN A 7 -14.72 5.37 3.60
C ASN A 7 -13.53 5.31 4.56
N PRO A 8 -13.78 5.40 5.89
CA PRO A 8 -12.73 5.13 6.87
C PRO A 8 -12.19 3.74 6.55
N LYS A 9 -10.90 3.61 6.19
CA LYS A 9 -10.26 2.31 6.03
C LYS A 9 -10.29 1.67 7.42
N PRO A 10 -11.20 0.70 7.69
CA PRO A 10 -11.48 0.31 9.07
C PRO A 10 -10.37 -0.57 9.64
N TYR A 11 -9.52 -1.11 8.77
CA TYR A 11 -8.41 -1.98 9.12
C TYR A 11 -7.12 -1.17 9.18
N ARG A 12 -6.54 -1.08 10.38
CA ARG A 12 -5.18 -0.58 10.60
C ARG A 12 -4.24 -1.78 10.74
N MET A 13 -3.16 -1.78 9.97
CA MET A 13 -2.12 -2.80 10.06
C MET A 13 -0.81 -2.13 10.47
N ALA A 14 -0.17 -2.62 11.53
CA ALA A 14 1.19 -2.24 11.91
C ALA A 14 2.12 -3.40 11.53
N VAL A 15 2.92 -3.22 10.49
CA VAL A 15 3.83 -4.26 9.97
C VAL A 15 5.27 -3.81 10.22
N LYS A 16 6.07 -4.72 10.77
CA LYS A 16 7.53 -4.58 10.79
C LYS A 16 8.07 -5.23 9.52
N TYR A 17 8.99 -4.54 8.86
CA TYR A 17 9.65 -4.99 7.65
C TYR A 17 11.10 -4.55 7.69
N ASP A 18 11.96 -5.32 7.03
CA ASP A 18 13.40 -5.07 6.96
C ASP A 18 13.76 -3.88 6.07
N GLU A 19 15.02 -3.46 6.11
CA GLU A 19 15.52 -2.31 5.34
C GLU A 19 15.33 -2.49 3.83
N GLU A 20 15.48 -3.71 3.32
CA GLU A 20 15.25 -4.02 1.91
C GLU A 20 13.81 -3.73 1.49
N CYS A 21 12.83 -4.20 2.27
CA CYS A 21 11.41 -3.92 2.03
C CYS A 21 11.10 -2.41 2.10
N LYS A 22 11.77 -1.69 2.99
CA LYS A 22 11.67 -0.22 3.06
C LYS A 22 12.15 0.43 1.77
N GLN A 23 13.33 0.04 1.28
CA GLN A 23 13.92 0.60 0.06
C GLN A 23 13.01 0.36 -1.14
N ILE A 24 12.55 -0.89 -1.34
CA ILE A 24 11.61 -1.24 -2.41
C ILE A 24 10.35 -0.38 -2.34
N LEU A 25 9.77 -0.21 -1.14
CA LEU A 25 8.57 0.60 -0.95
C LEU A 25 8.83 2.07 -1.28
N GLU A 26 9.97 2.63 -0.85
CA GLU A 26 10.32 4.03 -1.08
C GLU A 26 10.64 4.31 -2.56
N GLU A 27 11.35 3.41 -3.24
CA GLU A 27 11.58 3.49 -4.68
C GLU A 27 10.26 3.41 -5.46
N TYR A 28 9.38 2.47 -5.12
CA TYR A 28 8.07 2.35 -5.75
C TYR A 28 7.20 3.61 -5.52
N CYS A 29 7.23 4.17 -4.31
CA CYS A 29 6.55 5.42 -4.00
C CYS A 29 7.07 6.59 -4.83
N LYS A 30 8.40 6.69 -5.02
CA LYS A 30 9.03 7.74 -5.84
C LYS A 30 8.69 7.58 -7.32
N GLN A 31 8.80 6.36 -7.84
CA GLN A 31 8.50 6.03 -9.24
C GLN A 31 7.05 6.37 -9.61
N GLU A 32 6.10 5.93 -8.80
CA GLU A 32 4.67 6.09 -9.07
C GLU A 32 4.09 7.41 -8.51
N ASN A 33 4.91 8.19 -7.82
CA ASN A 33 4.53 9.40 -7.08
C ASN A 33 3.33 9.17 -6.14
N VAL A 34 3.37 8.07 -5.39
CA VAL A 34 2.30 7.68 -4.44
C VAL A 34 2.82 7.64 -3.00
N ASN A 35 1.90 7.79 -2.04
CA ASN A 35 2.24 7.66 -0.63
C ASN A 35 2.36 6.18 -0.22
N LYS A 36 3.09 5.91 0.87
CA LYS A 36 3.37 4.57 1.42
C LYS A 36 2.10 3.73 1.60
N MET A 37 1.01 4.36 2.04
CA MET A 37 -0.30 3.69 2.20
C MET A 37 -0.89 3.17 0.87
N GLU A 38 -0.75 3.93 -0.21
CA GLU A 38 -1.29 3.54 -1.51
C GLU A 38 -0.37 2.53 -2.19
N ALA A 39 0.95 2.70 -2.05
CA ALA A 39 1.93 1.70 -2.47
C ALA A 39 1.69 0.33 -1.80
N ALA A 40 1.55 0.30 -0.47
CA ALA A 40 1.24 -0.92 0.27
C ALA A 40 -0.08 -1.56 -0.19
N ARG A 41 -1.13 -0.77 -0.41
CA ARG A 41 -2.41 -1.25 -0.93
C ARG A 41 -2.27 -1.86 -2.34
N ARG A 42 -1.50 -1.22 -3.22
CA ARG A 42 -1.21 -1.74 -4.57
C ARG A 42 -0.41 -3.05 -4.48
N GLY A 43 0.58 -3.13 -3.60
CA GLY A 43 1.34 -4.35 -3.31
C GLY A 43 0.41 -5.50 -2.89
N ILE A 44 -0.46 -5.27 -1.91
CA ILE A 44 -1.43 -6.28 -1.47
C ILE A 44 -2.37 -6.72 -2.60
N LYS A 45 -2.81 -5.79 -3.46
CA LYS A 45 -3.62 -6.15 -4.63
C LYS A 45 -2.86 -7.03 -5.63
N LYS A 46 -1.56 -6.82 -5.81
CA LYS A 46 -0.72 -7.67 -6.67
C LYS A 46 -0.58 -9.09 -6.11
N LEU A 47 -0.60 -9.26 -4.78
CA LEU A 47 -0.62 -10.59 -4.17
C LEU A 47 -1.84 -11.41 -4.59
N LYS A 48 -2.94 -10.77 -5.05
CA LYS A 48 -4.12 -11.47 -5.55
C LYS A 48 -3.80 -12.40 -6.73
N ASP A 49 -2.87 -12.01 -7.60
CA ASP A 49 -2.43 -12.85 -8.73
C ASP A 49 -1.56 -14.02 -8.26
N ASP A 50 -0.88 -13.88 -7.11
CA ASP A 50 -0.06 -14.94 -6.52
C ASP A 50 -0.89 -15.92 -5.67
N LEU A 51 -2.13 -15.57 -5.32
CA LEU A 51 -3.04 -16.46 -4.60
C LEU A 51 -3.37 -17.71 -5.44
N LYS A 52 -2.67 -18.80 -5.16
CA LYS A 52 -3.03 -20.14 -5.66
C LYS A 52 -4.33 -20.58 -4.97
N LYS A 53 -5.39 -20.74 -5.77
CA LYS A 53 -6.69 -21.29 -5.35
C LYS A 53 -6.82 -22.75 -5.74
#